data_AF-A0A5R9E280-F1
#
_entry.id   AF-A0A5R9E280-F1
#
_cell.length_a   1.000
_cell.length_b   1.000
_cell.length_c   1.000
_cell.angle_alpha   90.00
_cell.angle_beta   90.00
_cell.angle_gamma   90.00
#
_symmetry.space_group_name_H-M   'P 1'
#
loop_
_entity.id
_entity.type
_entity.pdbx_description
1 polymer ?
#
loop_
_entity_poly.entity_id
_entity_poly.type
_entity_poly.pdbx_seq_one_letter_code
_entity_poly.pdbx_strand_id
1 'polypeptide(L)' 'METGIQPPAGTSDGQGWCHWHDGPSGTARLVDAHERQSGPPVALYACAPCREQRGLPVRLEAS' A
#
# COMPACT_ATOMS: atom_id res chain seq x y z
N MET A 1 -16.89 -2.01 31.28
CA MET A 1 -17.25 -1.22 30.07
C MET A 1 -16.16 -0.20 29.83
N GLU A 2 -14.97 -0.68 29.49
CA GLU A 2 -13.85 0.22 29.24
C GLU A 2 -13.92 0.71 27.79
N THR A 3 -13.98 2.04 27.71
CA THR A 3 -14.03 2.82 26.48
C THR A 3 -12.77 2.55 25.67
N GLY A 4 -12.95 1.88 24.53
CA GLY A 4 -11.92 1.76 23.51
C GLY A 4 -11.73 3.13 22.87
N ILE A 5 -10.75 3.88 23.34
CA ILE A 5 -10.22 5.04 22.61
C ILE A 5 -9.55 4.48 21.37
N GLN A 6 -10.37 4.27 20.33
CA GLN A 6 -9.89 4.16 18.97
C GLN A 6 -9.25 5.52 18.65
N PRO A 7 -7.96 5.57 18.26
CA PRO A 7 -7.38 6.79 17.74
C PRO A 7 -8.26 7.29 16.58
N PRO A 8 -8.38 8.62 16.37
CA PRO A 8 -9.23 9.16 15.31
C PRO A 8 -8.79 8.49 14.02
N ALA A 9 -9.75 7.88 13.32
CA ALA A 9 -9.54 7.29 12.01
C ALA A 9 -8.76 8.31 11.16
N GLY A 10 -7.46 8.05 11.01
CA GLY A 10 -6.56 8.98 10.36
C GLY A 10 -7.05 9.15 8.95
N THR A 11 -7.64 10.32 8.66
CA THR A 11 -7.87 10.89 7.34
C THR A 11 -7.52 9.97 6.17
N SER A 12 -8.45 9.10 5.78
CA SER A 12 -8.33 8.24 4.61
C SER A 12 -8.51 9.01 3.28
N ASP A 13 -8.19 10.31 3.23
CA ASP A 13 -8.29 11.09 1.99
C ASP A 13 -7.06 10.82 1.11
N GLY A 14 -7.06 9.67 0.45
CA GLY A 14 -6.13 9.34 -0.64
C GLY A 14 -4.75 8.78 -0.25
N GLN A 15 -4.49 8.46 1.03
CA GLN A 15 -3.24 7.77 1.40
C GLN A 15 -3.37 6.25 1.16
N GLY A 16 -2.64 5.72 0.17
CA GLY A 16 -2.56 4.28 -0.05
C GLY A 16 -1.70 3.57 1.01
N TRP A 17 -1.82 2.25 1.12
CA TRP A 17 -1.00 1.44 2.02
C TRP A 17 0.35 1.09 1.39
N CYS A 18 1.45 1.09 2.16
CA CYS A 18 2.73 0.56 1.70
C CYS A 18 3.04 -0.77 2.39
N HIS A 19 3.22 -1.82 1.60
CA HIS A 19 3.52 -3.17 2.10
C HIS A 19 4.97 -3.34 2.61
N TRP A 20 5.88 -2.41 2.27
CA TRP A 20 7.29 -2.54 2.61
C TRP A 20 7.69 -1.92 3.96
N HIS A 21 6.92 -0.95 4.45
CA HIS A 21 7.10 -0.37 5.78
C HIS A 21 5.85 -0.53 6.67
N ASP A 22 4.86 -1.29 6.18
CA ASP A 22 3.61 -1.62 6.88
C ASP A 22 2.89 -0.39 7.44
N GLY A 23 2.53 0.56 6.56
CA GLY A 23 1.87 1.78 7.01
C GLY A 23 1.25 2.63 5.90
N PRO A 24 0.44 3.63 6.27
CA PRO A 24 -0.18 4.55 5.32
C PRO A 24 0.86 5.48 4.68
N SER A 25 0.69 5.77 3.40
CA SER A 25 1.54 6.72 2.68
C SER A 25 0.83 7.39 1.51
N GLY A 26 0.93 8.72 1.43
CA GLY A 26 0.34 9.52 0.34
C GLY A 26 0.98 9.27 -1.03
N THR A 27 2.14 8.63 -1.08
CA THR A 27 2.87 8.35 -2.34
C THR A 27 2.84 6.87 -2.73
N ALA A 28 2.04 6.04 -2.04
CA ALA A 28 1.88 4.64 -2.38
C ALA A 28 1.35 4.48 -3.82
N ARG A 29 2.04 3.65 -4.62
CA ARG A 29 1.68 3.28 -5.99
C ARG A 29 1.80 1.78 -6.17
N LEU A 30 1.03 1.20 -7.08
CA LEU A 30 1.11 -0.21 -7.43
C LEU A 30 2.51 -0.50 -7.99
N VAL A 31 3.17 -1.49 -7.42
CA VAL A 31 4.50 -1.94 -7.87
C VAL A 31 4.50 -3.39 -8.33
N ASP A 32 3.60 -4.20 -7.79
CA ASP A 32 3.47 -5.59 -8.18
C ASP A 32 2.03 -6.10 -7.96
N ALA A 33 1.67 -7.18 -8.64
CA ALA A 33 0.43 -7.90 -8.37
C ALA A 33 0.76 -9.39 -8.29
N HIS A 34 0.68 -9.95 -7.08
CA HIS A 34 1.02 -11.35 -6.86
C HIS A 34 -0.18 -12.24 -7.19
N GLU A 35 0.02 -13.14 -8.15
CA GLU A 35 -0.95 -14.19 -8.46
C GLU A 35 -1.11 -15.09 -7.23
N ARG A 36 -2.36 -15.28 -6.80
CA ARG A 36 -2.66 -16.20 -5.70
C ARG A 36 -3.22 -17.51 -6.25
N GLN A 37 -2.96 -18.59 -5.53
CA GLN A 37 -3.36 -19.96 -5.90
C GLN A 37 -4.87 -20.11 -6.13
N SER A 38 -5.70 -19.26 -5.51
CA SER A 38 -7.14 -19.24 -5.72
C SER A 38 -7.74 -17.85 -5.52
N GLY A 39 -8.34 -17.28 -6.58
CA GLY A 39 -9.04 -15.99 -6.65
C GLY A 39 -8.17 -14.80 -7.10
N PRO A 40 -8.69 -13.55 -7.06
CA PRO A 40 -8.01 -12.37 -7.60
C PRO A 40 -6.55 -12.14 -7.16
N PRO A 41 -5.69 -11.54 -8.00
CA PRO A 41 -4.32 -11.22 -7.60
C PRO A 41 -4.29 -10.22 -6.43
N VAL A 42 -3.25 -10.29 -5.61
CA VAL A 42 -3.01 -9.35 -4.51
C VAL A 42 -2.15 -8.21 -5.02
N ALA A 43 -2.73 -7.01 -5.07
CA ALA A 43 -2.01 -5.80 -5.44
C ALA A 43 -1.05 -5.37 -4.33
N LEU A 44 0.22 -5.18 -4.66
CA LEU A 44 1.26 -4.71 -3.77
C LEU A 44 1.60 -3.26 -4.10
N TYR A 45 1.50 -2.40 -3.10
CA TYR A 45 1.77 -0.98 -3.19
C TYR A 45 3.00 -0.59 -2.39
N ALA A 46 3.81 0.31 -2.94
CA ALA A 46 4.98 0.87 -2.28
C ALA A 46 5.00 2.39 -2.39
N CYS A 47 5.38 3.09 -1.31
CA CYS A 47 5.61 4.54 -1.31
C CYS A 47 6.93 4.91 -1.99
N ALA A 48 7.07 6.17 -2.41
CA ALA A 48 8.27 6.67 -3.11
C ALA A 48 9.60 6.25 -2.45
N PRO A 49 9.83 6.53 -1.15
CA PRO A 49 11.10 6.19 -0.53
C PRO A 49 11.35 4.68 -0.49
N CYS A 50 10.32 3.85 -0.29
CA CYS A 50 10.48 2.39 -0.30
C CYS A 50 10.77 1.84 -1.70
N ARG A 51 10.21 2.47 -2.75
CA ARG A 51 10.54 2.10 -4.13
C ARG A 51 11.99 2.41 -4.46
N GLU A 52 12.46 3.61 -4.12
CA GLU A 52 13.82 4.05 -4.43
C GLU A 52 14.88 3.22 -3.68
N GLN A 53 14.67 2.95 -2.39
CA GLN A 53 15.61 2.15 -1.59
C GLN A 53 15.74 0.70 -2.06
N ARG A 54 14.73 0.17 -2.76
CA ARG A 54 14.63 -1.25 -3.13
C ARG A 54 14.61 -1.48 -4.64
N GLY A 55 14.68 -0.41 -5.44
CA GLY A 55 14.58 -0.48 -6.90
C GLY A 55 13.25 -1.03 -7.42
N LEU A 56 12.13 -0.76 -6.72
CA LEU A 56 10.82 -1.27 -7.12
C LEU A 56 10.26 -0.44 -8.29
N PRO A 57 9.98 -1.06 -9.46
CA PRO A 57 9.36 -0.35 -10.57
C PRO A 57 7.92 0.01 -10.20
N VAL A 58 7.47 1.19 -10.61
CA VAL A 58 6.03 1.47 -10.63
C VAL A 58 5.43 0.68 -11.77
N ARG A 59 4.32 -0.02 -11.52
CA ARG A 59 3.57 -0.66 -12.60
C ARG A 59 2.77 0.42 -13.31
N LEU A 60 3.36 1.01 -14.35
CA LEU A 60 2.59 1.74 -15.35
C LEU A 60 1.78 0.68 -16.10
N GLU A 61 0.47 0.69 -15.94
CA GLU A 61 -0.40 -0.23 -16.66
C GLU A 61 -0.13 -0.04 -18.16
N ALA A 62 0.33 -1.12 -18.83
CA ALA A 62 0.54 -1.11 -20.26
C ALA A 62 -0.83 -0.96 -20.94
N SER A 63 -1.00 0.16 -21.65
CA SER A 63 -2.15 0.43 -22.54
C SER A 63 -2.20 -0.54 -23.71
#